data_AF-A0A969IDF8-F1
#
_entry.id   AF-A0A969IDF8-F1
#
_cell.length_a   1.000
_cell.length_b   1.000
_cell.length_c   1.000
_cell.angle_alpha   90.00
_cell.angle_beta   90.00
_cell.angle_gamma   90.00
#
_symmetry.space_group_name_H-M   'P 1'
#
loop_
_entity.id
_entity.type
_entity.pdbx_description
1 polymer ?
#
loop_
_entity_poly.entity_id
_entity_poly.type
_entity_poly.pdbx_seq_one_letter_code
_entity_poly.pdbx_strand_id
1 'polypeptide(L)'
;MYMQESFNTPLRWQSFFFLLNVKLKDLRYAGLPMLAMFIAGSICTVIGVLAGYFITQPQHHDIQQSYAVAGMYTGTYTGGSVNLNAVALQYGVNKEGTLFAAINAVDNIVGTTWIMITLVLPSFLQKFFPREKKLSGLSSDISGQEAVNKISFGKEEVTVPGISILLALGFGSLFLSNLLSQYIPQIPSILTLTTLALILAQIPFIQKINGARVMGYFLVLVFLAVIGAFCDFKALSQSGDVAGLLLLWVSILIIIHGVLIFFIGGLFKQDWDLISIASNANVGGTATAAVCAASLGRKDLELPGLLAASVGNAAGTYLGIMVAELLK
;
A
#
# COMPACT_ATOMS: atom_id res chain seq x y z
N MET A 1 -25.79 14.68 -4.41
CA MET A 1 -25.18 13.66 -5.29
C MET A 1 -23.96 14.22 -6.04
N TYR A 2 -24.08 15.28 -6.85
CA TYR A 2 -22.95 15.88 -7.60
C TYR A 2 -21.76 16.36 -6.74
N MET A 3 -21.98 16.93 -5.54
CA MET A 3 -20.89 17.36 -4.66
C MET A 3 -20.10 16.21 -3.99
N GLN A 4 -20.68 15.00 -3.91
CA GLN A 4 -19.99 13.83 -3.34
C GLN A 4 -19.10 13.12 -4.37
N GLU A 5 -19.46 13.16 -5.65
CA GLU A 5 -18.60 12.64 -6.72
C GLU A 5 -17.35 13.50 -6.94
N SER A 6 -17.46 14.83 -6.83
CA SER A 6 -16.30 15.72 -6.95
C SER A 6 -15.25 15.45 -5.85
N PHE A 7 -15.71 15.05 -4.65
CA PHE A 7 -14.87 14.74 -3.49
C PHE A 7 -14.00 13.49 -3.66
N ASN A 8 -14.47 12.53 -4.46
CA ASN A 8 -13.80 11.25 -4.66
C ASN A 8 -12.73 11.32 -5.76
N THR A 9 -12.80 12.33 -6.63
CA THR A 9 -11.88 12.50 -7.77
C THR A 9 -10.41 12.63 -7.36
N PRO A 10 -10.03 13.46 -6.35
CA PRO A 10 -8.64 13.55 -5.91
C PRO A 10 -8.05 12.20 -5.49
N LEU A 11 -8.82 11.38 -4.79
CA LEU A 11 -8.35 10.10 -4.27
C LEU A 11 -8.23 9.01 -5.36
N ARG A 12 -9.13 9.04 -6.36
CA ARG A 12 -9.01 8.22 -7.57
C ARG A 12 -7.75 8.58 -8.37
N TRP A 13 -7.51 9.88 -8.54
CA TRP A 13 -6.34 10.38 -9.24
C TRP A 13 -5.02 10.13 -8.50
N GLN A 14 -5.03 10.25 -7.17
CA GLN A 14 -3.91 9.83 -6.33
C GLN A 14 -3.50 8.39 -6.72
N SER A 15 -4.46 7.46 -6.71
CA SER A 15 -4.21 6.06 -6.99
C SER A 15 -3.65 5.86 -8.40
N PHE A 16 -4.25 6.53 -9.38
CA PHE A 16 -3.76 6.54 -10.76
C PHE A 16 -2.31 7.03 -10.88
N PHE A 17 -1.97 8.18 -10.31
CA PHE A 17 -0.65 8.77 -10.45
C PHE A 17 0.44 8.01 -9.72
N PHE A 18 0.16 7.42 -8.56
CA PHE A 18 1.11 6.52 -7.91
C PHE A 18 1.40 5.29 -8.77
N LEU A 19 0.38 4.70 -9.39
CA LEU A 19 0.53 3.53 -10.24
C LEU A 19 1.25 3.81 -11.57
N LEU A 20 1.21 5.04 -12.09
CA LEU A 20 2.02 5.44 -13.26
C LEU A 20 3.53 5.28 -13.05
N ASN A 21 3.99 5.20 -11.80
CA ASN A 21 5.39 4.99 -11.47
C ASN A 21 5.80 3.50 -11.42
N VAL A 22 4.85 2.56 -11.56
CA VAL A 22 5.13 1.12 -11.44
C VAL A 22 5.60 0.55 -12.78
N LYS A 23 6.89 0.18 -12.83
CA LYS A 23 7.52 -0.42 -14.01
C LYS A 23 7.65 -1.93 -13.83
N LEU A 24 6.78 -2.69 -14.49
CA LEU A 24 6.73 -4.16 -14.30
C LEU A 24 8.00 -4.85 -14.81
N LYS A 25 8.64 -4.28 -15.84
CA LYS A 25 9.93 -4.79 -16.36
C LYS A 25 11.05 -4.73 -15.33
N ASP A 26 10.99 -3.80 -14.38
CA ASP A 26 12.03 -3.61 -13.38
C ASP A 26 11.91 -4.62 -12.24
N LEU A 27 10.75 -5.29 -12.07
CA LEU A 27 10.53 -6.30 -11.03
C LEU A 27 11.54 -7.46 -11.08
N ARG A 28 12.09 -7.76 -12.26
CA ARG A 28 13.15 -8.76 -12.41
C ARG A 28 14.39 -8.46 -11.55
N TYR A 29 14.65 -7.19 -11.25
CA TYR A 29 15.78 -6.78 -10.42
C TYR A 29 15.52 -6.97 -8.92
N ALA A 30 14.28 -7.26 -8.51
CA ALA A 30 14.01 -7.63 -7.13
C ALA A 30 14.56 -9.01 -6.75
N GLY A 31 14.68 -9.89 -7.75
CA GLY A 31 15.10 -11.26 -7.53
C GLY A 31 14.01 -12.12 -6.90
N LEU A 32 14.10 -13.42 -7.18
CA LEU A 32 13.11 -14.40 -6.73
C LEU A 32 12.94 -14.45 -5.20
N PRO A 33 14.00 -14.41 -4.36
CA PRO A 33 13.83 -14.52 -2.91
C PRO A 33 13.00 -13.38 -2.31
N MET A 34 13.25 -12.14 -2.75
CA MET A 34 12.52 -10.96 -2.27
C MET A 34 11.05 -11.01 -2.71
N LEU A 35 10.77 -11.30 -3.99
CA LEU A 35 9.40 -11.39 -4.49
C LEU A 35 8.63 -12.55 -3.87
N ALA A 36 9.25 -13.71 -3.67
CA ALA A 36 8.62 -14.85 -3.03
C ALA A 36 8.25 -14.54 -1.58
N MET A 37 9.16 -13.93 -0.81
CA MET A 37 8.87 -13.52 0.56
C MET A 37 7.81 -12.42 0.63
N PHE A 38 7.81 -11.46 -0.30
CA PHE A 38 6.78 -10.44 -0.39
C PHE A 38 5.39 -11.04 -0.67
N ILE A 39 5.28 -11.97 -1.63
CA ILE A 39 4.03 -12.66 -1.94
C ILE A 39 3.55 -13.49 -0.74
N ALA A 40 4.45 -14.22 -0.09
CA ALA A 40 4.14 -14.92 1.15
C ALA A 40 3.64 -13.96 2.23
N GLY A 41 4.28 -12.80 2.37
CA GLY A 41 3.84 -11.71 3.25
C GLY A 41 2.44 -11.22 2.92
N SER A 42 2.10 -10.98 1.66
CA SER A 42 0.74 -10.59 1.25
C SER A 42 -0.31 -11.63 1.63
N ILE A 43 0.01 -12.92 1.52
CA ILE A 43 -0.87 -14.01 1.96
C ILE A 43 -1.01 -14.00 3.48
N CYS A 44 0.08 -13.78 4.21
CA CYS A 44 0.06 -13.64 5.68
C CYS A 44 -0.78 -12.46 6.12
N THR A 45 -0.73 -11.33 5.41
CA THR A 45 -1.61 -10.17 5.61
C THR A 45 -3.07 -10.58 5.46
N VAL A 46 -3.45 -11.24 4.37
CA VAL A 46 -4.84 -11.68 4.16
C VAL A 46 -5.30 -12.59 5.30
N ILE A 47 -4.48 -13.56 5.70
CA ILE A 47 -4.78 -14.45 6.84
C ILE A 47 -4.95 -13.63 8.12
N GLY A 48 -4.07 -12.67 8.39
CA GLY A 48 -4.14 -11.81 9.56
C GLY A 48 -5.40 -10.93 9.58
N VAL A 49 -5.79 -10.36 8.44
CA VAL A 49 -7.02 -9.58 8.29
C VAL A 49 -8.24 -10.45 8.63
N LEU A 50 -8.34 -11.64 8.01
CA LEU A 50 -9.46 -12.55 8.21
C LEU A 50 -9.54 -13.05 9.65
N ALA A 51 -8.40 -13.48 10.22
CA ALA A 51 -8.35 -13.91 11.61
C ALA A 51 -8.77 -12.78 12.55
N GLY A 52 -8.25 -11.57 12.34
CA GLY A 52 -8.65 -10.39 13.12
C GLY A 52 -10.13 -10.05 12.97
N TYR A 53 -10.72 -10.22 11.78
CA TYR A 53 -12.15 -10.01 11.52
C TYR A 53 -12.99 -10.99 12.32
N PHE A 54 -12.67 -12.29 12.26
CA PHE A 54 -13.42 -13.33 12.96
C PHE A 54 -13.25 -13.29 14.49
N ILE A 55 -12.09 -12.83 14.97
CA ILE A 55 -11.82 -12.71 16.42
C ILE A 55 -12.52 -11.48 17.00
N THR A 56 -12.42 -10.32 16.33
CA THR A 56 -13.00 -9.07 16.85
C THR A 56 -14.47 -8.90 16.53
N GLN A 57 -14.98 -9.62 15.53
CA GLN A 57 -16.37 -9.60 15.08
C GLN A 57 -16.92 -8.17 14.94
N PRO A 58 -16.24 -7.32 14.13
CA PRO A 58 -16.57 -5.90 14.02
C PRO A 58 -17.99 -5.62 13.56
N GLN A 59 -18.62 -6.55 12.84
CA GLN A 59 -20.02 -6.49 12.44
C GLN A 59 -21.01 -6.44 13.60
N HIS A 60 -20.63 -6.88 14.79
CA HIS A 60 -21.47 -6.84 16.00
C HIS A 60 -21.22 -5.58 16.85
N HIS A 61 -20.32 -4.69 16.43
CA HIS A 61 -19.85 -3.52 17.18
C HIS A 61 -20.02 -2.23 16.36
N ASP A 62 -21.18 -2.06 15.73
CA ASP A 62 -21.58 -0.87 14.94
C ASP A 62 -20.72 -0.54 13.70
N ILE A 63 -19.79 -1.40 13.28
CA ILE A 63 -19.07 -1.26 12.01
C ILE A 63 -19.86 -1.98 10.90
N GLN A 64 -20.91 -1.33 10.40
CA GLN A 64 -21.79 -1.89 9.35
C GLN A 64 -21.02 -2.29 8.08
N GLN A 65 -20.00 -1.53 7.70
CA GLN A 65 -19.15 -1.80 6.52
C GLN A 65 -17.87 -2.58 6.86
N SER A 66 -17.90 -3.44 7.88
CA SER A 66 -16.71 -4.15 8.36
C SER A 66 -16.01 -4.99 7.29
N TYR A 67 -16.75 -5.58 6.35
CA TYR A 67 -16.17 -6.28 5.18
C TYR A 67 -15.31 -5.34 4.32
N ALA A 68 -15.75 -4.09 4.12
CA ALA A 68 -14.99 -3.09 3.38
C ALA A 68 -13.75 -2.64 4.15
N VAL A 69 -13.85 -2.50 5.48
CA VAL A 69 -12.71 -2.19 6.36
C VAL A 69 -11.66 -3.31 6.31
N ALA A 70 -12.09 -4.58 6.27
CA ALA A 70 -11.19 -5.71 6.08
C ALA A 70 -10.45 -5.61 4.73
N GLY A 71 -11.16 -5.26 3.66
CA GLY A 71 -10.56 -5.00 2.36
C GLY A 71 -9.57 -3.84 2.38
N MET A 72 -9.90 -2.75 3.09
CA MET A 72 -9.02 -1.60 3.26
C MET A 72 -7.70 -1.99 3.95
N TYR A 73 -7.76 -2.74 5.05
CA TYR A 73 -6.56 -3.22 5.74
C TYR A 73 -5.78 -4.25 4.92
N THR A 74 -6.45 -5.12 4.17
CA THR A 74 -5.78 -6.00 3.20
C THR A 74 -4.99 -5.19 2.18
N GLY A 75 -5.60 -4.15 1.61
CA GLY A 75 -4.95 -3.27 0.65
C GLY A 75 -3.75 -2.54 1.23
N THR A 76 -3.90 -1.92 2.41
CA THR A 76 -2.82 -1.14 3.05
C THR A 76 -1.63 -2.01 3.43
N TYR A 77 -1.87 -3.17 4.04
CA TYR A 77 -0.82 -4.08 4.48
C TYR A 77 -0.33 -5.03 3.39
N THR A 78 -0.73 -4.80 2.14
CA THR A 78 -0.14 -5.43 0.95
C THR A 78 0.64 -4.43 0.10
N GLY A 79 0.20 -3.17 0.05
CA GLY A 79 0.72 -2.17 -0.90
C GLY A 79 0.49 -0.73 -0.51
N GLY A 80 0.43 -0.43 0.79
CA GLY A 80 0.35 0.92 1.34
C GLY A 80 -1.00 1.62 1.21
N SER A 81 -1.06 2.81 1.79
CA SER A 81 -2.28 3.63 1.98
C SER A 81 -3.00 4.02 0.69
N VAL A 82 -2.31 4.01 -0.46
CA VAL A 82 -2.95 4.22 -1.76
C VAL A 82 -4.03 3.16 -2.02
N ASN A 83 -3.75 1.90 -1.66
CA ASN A 83 -4.69 0.80 -1.82
C ASN A 83 -5.81 0.85 -0.77
N LEU A 84 -5.50 1.25 0.47
CA LEU A 84 -6.50 1.51 1.51
C LEU A 84 -7.57 2.48 1.01
N ASN A 85 -7.10 3.60 0.45
CA ASN A 85 -7.93 4.66 -0.07
C ASN A 85 -8.76 4.21 -1.28
N ALA A 86 -8.16 3.45 -2.21
CA ALA A 86 -8.87 2.91 -3.36
C ALA A 86 -10.03 2.00 -2.95
N VAL A 87 -9.84 1.13 -1.96
CA VAL A 87 -10.90 0.27 -1.43
C VAL A 87 -11.97 1.08 -0.70
N ALA A 88 -11.57 2.08 0.10
CA ALA A 88 -12.49 2.98 0.79
C ALA A 88 -13.43 3.70 -0.17
N LEU A 89 -12.91 4.16 -1.32
CA LEU A 89 -13.70 4.80 -2.38
C LEU A 89 -14.72 3.86 -2.99
N GLN A 90 -14.34 2.59 -3.18
CA GLN A 90 -15.18 1.61 -3.84
C GLN A 90 -16.43 1.31 -3.01
N TYR A 91 -16.25 1.14 -1.70
CA TYR A 91 -17.34 0.83 -0.78
C TYR A 91 -17.98 2.07 -0.15
N GLY A 92 -17.38 3.25 -0.32
CA GLY A 92 -17.90 4.51 0.21
C GLY A 92 -17.59 4.74 1.69
N VAL A 93 -16.66 3.98 2.29
CA VAL A 93 -16.21 4.17 3.68
C VAL A 93 -15.66 5.58 3.91
N ASN A 94 -15.06 6.17 2.89
CA ASN A 94 -14.52 7.54 2.96
C ASN A 94 -15.61 8.63 3.14
N LYS A 95 -16.89 8.29 2.97
CA LYS A 95 -18.01 9.20 3.23
C LYS A 95 -18.36 9.24 4.73
N GLU A 96 -17.97 8.22 5.48
CA GLU A 96 -18.11 8.16 6.94
C GLU A 96 -16.85 8.76 7.59
N GLY A 97 -16.78 10.10 7.65
CA GLY A 97 -15.58 10.84 8.01
C GLY A 97 -14.93 10.40 9.33
N THR A 98 -15.73 10.11 10.36
CA THR A 98 -15.25 9.64 11.67
C THR A 98 -14.62 8.24 11.57
N LEU A 99 -15.29 7.29 10.92
CA LEU A 99 -14.77 5.93 10.72
C LEU A 99 -13.52 5.94 9.87
N PHE A 100 -13.53 6.68 8.76
CA PHE A 100 -12.37 6.78 7.86
C PHE A 100 -11.16 7.43 8.56
N ALA A 101 -11.37 8.49 9.35
CA ALA A 101 -10.32 9.10 10.15
C ALA A 101 -9.74 8.12 11.19
N ALA A 102 -10.59 7.38 11.90
CA ALA A 102 -10.16 6.36 12.86
C ALA A 102 -9.35 5.24 12.21
N ILE A 103 -9.79 4.73 11.05
CA ILE A 103 -9.08 3.70 10.30
C ILE A 103 -7.67 4.17 9.91
N ASN A 104 -7.54 5.38 9.37
CA ASN A 104 -6.24 5.94 8.97
C ASN A 104 -5.34 6.22 10.18
N ALA A 105 -5.90 6.69 11.30
CA ALA A 105 -5.14 6.92 12.52
C ALA A 105 -4.57 5.61 13.07
N VAL A 106 -5.39 4.57 13.18
CA VAL A 106 -4.97 3.23 13.60
C VAL A 106 -3.92 2.65 12.65
N ASP A 107 -4.14 2.76 11.34
CA ASP A 107 -3.21 2.26 10.32
C ASP A 107 -1.81 2.88 10.48
N ASN A 108 -1.75 4.21 10.64
CA ASN A 108 -0.48 4.90 10.84
C ASN A 108 0.22 4.50 12.14
N ILE A 109 -0.52 4.37 13.25
CA ILE A 109 0.05 4.00 14.55
C ILE A 109 0.61 2.58 14.50
N VAL A 110 -0.18 1.60 14.04
CA VAL A 110 0.22 0.19 14.03
C VAL A 110 1.29 -0.05 12.96
N GLY A 111 1.12 0.51 11.75
CA GLY A 111 2.08 0.40 10.66
C GLY A 111 3.45 0.97 11.03
N THR A 112 3.49 2.17 11.64
CA THR A 112 4.76 2.77 12.11
C THR A 112 5.40 1.93 13.21
N THR A 113 4.60 1.42 14.15
CA THR A 113 5.08 0.53 15.20
C THR A 113 5.70 -0.74 14.62
N TRP A 114 5.06 -1.35 13.62
CA TRP A 114 5.59 -2.53 12.94
C TRP A 114 6.87 -2.24 12.16
N ILE A 115 6.98 -1.10 11.47
CA ILE A 115 8.21 -0.66 10.80
C ILE A 115 9.37 -0.53 11.81
N MET A 116 9.11 -0.06 13.03
CA MET A 116 10.16 -0.04 14.06
C MET A 116 10.56 -1.45 14.51
N ILE A 117 9.58 -2.36 14.64
CA ILE A 117 9.84 -3.77 14.99
C ILE A 117 10.70 -4.44 13.91
N THR A 118 10.43 -4.21 12.62
CA THR A 118 11.19 -4.80 11.51
C THR A 118 12.66 -4.34 11.46
N LEU A 119 12.99 -3.19 12.04
CA LEU A 119 14.39 -2.74 12.16
C LEU A 119 15.17 -3.48 13.26
N VAL A 120 14.50 -3.87 14.35
CA VAL A 120 15.15 -4.45 15.54
C VAL A 120 15.10 -5.98 15.51
N LEU A 121 13.98 -6.55 15.07
CA LEU A 121 13.70 -7.98 15.10
C LEU A 121 14.75 -8.84 14.40
N PRO A 122 15.31 -8.48 13.22
CA PRO A 122 16.33 -9.28 12.55
C PRO A 122 17.58 -9.47 13.40
N SER A 123 18.06 -8.40 14.05
CA SER A 123 19.23 -8.45 14.94
C SER A 123 18.98 -9.34 16.14
N PHE A 124 17.76 -9.28 16.71
CA PHE A 124 17.36 -10.17 17.79
C PHE A 124 17.32 -11.63 17.34
N LEU A 125 16.65 -11.93 16.22
CA LEU A 125 16.54 -13.30 15.70
C LEU A 125 17.89 -13.88 15.28
N GLN A 126 18.80 -13.07 14.75
CA GLN A 126 20.15 -13.50 14.38
C GLN A 126 20.95 -14.00 15.60
N LYS A 127 20.67 -13.49 16.80
CA LYS A 127 21.32 -13.94 18.05
C LYS A 127 20.89 -15.36 18.46
N PHE A 128 19.62 -15.72 18.26
CA PHE A 128 19.07 -17.01 18.68
C PHE A 128 19.07 -18.06 17.56
N PHE A 129 18.89 -17.62 16.32
CA PHE A 129 18.78 -18.47 15.14
C PHE A 129 19.65 -17.91 14.01
N PRO A 130 20.99 -18.08 14.06
CA PRO A 130 21.88 -17.50 13.06
C PRO A 130 21.56 -17.95 11.63
N ARG A 131 21.51 -17.00 10.70
CA ARG A 131 21.34 -17.23 9.26
C ARG A 131 22.48 -16.61 8.48
N GLU A 132 22.80 -17.21 7.33
CA GLU A 132 23.75 -16.63 6.38
C GLU A 132 23.11 -15.46 5.63
N LYS A 133 23.83 -14.33 5.59
CA LYS A 133 23.42 -13.19 4.78
C LYS A 133 23.87 -13.39 3.34
N LYS A 134 22.95 -13.77 2.46
CA LYS A 134 23.25 -13.94 1.04
C LYS A 134 23.20 -12.57 0.35
N LEU A 135 24.31 -12.19 -0.27
CA LEU A 135 24.38 -11.00 -1.12
C LEU A 135 23.47 -11.16 -2.33
N SER A 136 22.62 -10.16 -2.56
CA SER A 136 21.94 -10.01 -3.84
C SER A 136 22.98 -9.65 -4.92
N GLY A 137 23.15 -10.52 -5.92
CA GLY A 137 24.13 -10.33 -7.00
C GLY A 137 23.80 -9.22 -8.01
N LEU A 138 22.75 -8.41 -7.76
CA LEU A 138 22.18 -7.47 -8.74
C LEU A 138 22.40 -5.99 -8.39
N SER A 139 22.94 -5.66 -7.21
CA SER A 139 22.78 -4.34 -6.58
C SER A 139 24.05 -3.68 -6.05
N SER A 140 25.24 -4.21 -6.34
CA SER A 140 26.50 -3.55 -6.03
C SER A 140 26.93 -2.50 -7.06
N ASP A 141 26.22 -2.35 -8.18
CA ASP A 141 26.56 -1.40 -9.24
C ASP A 141 25.96 -0.01 -8.99
N ILE A 142 26.70 1.03 -9.40
CA ILE A 142 26.33 2.46 -9.29
C ILE A 142 24.92 2.74 -9.85
N SER A 143 24.49 1.97 -10.85
CA SER A 143 23.16 2.04 -11.47
C SER A 143 22.01 1.71 -10.51
N GLY A 144 22.22 0.81 -9.54
CA GLY A 144 21.24 0.45 -8.53
C GLY A 144 21.02 1.58 -7.52
N GLN A 145 22.09 2.25 -7.10
CA GLN A 145 22.02 3.37 -6.17
C GLN A 145 21.35 4.61 -6.82
N GLU A 146 21.64 4.88 -8.10
CA GLU A 146 20.92 5.90 -8.87
C GLU A 146 19.43 5.56 -9.04
N ALA A 147 19.09 4.28 -9.27
CA ALA A 147 17.70 3.84 -9.36
C ALA A 147 16.96 4.02 -8.03
N VAL A 148 17.55 3.64 -6.89
CA VAL A 148 16.96 3.87 -5.57
C VAL A 148 16.79 5.36 -5.30
N ASN A 149 17.80 6.18 -5.57
CA ASN A 149 17.69 7.63 -5.38
C ASN A 149 16.57 8.22 -6.25
N LYS A 150 16.48 7.87 -7.53
CA LYS A 150 15.44 8.37 -8.44
C LYS A 150 14.03 7.92 -8.05
N ILE A 151 13.88 6.70 -7.53
CA ILE A 151 12.58 6.11 -7.20
C ILE A 151 12.11 6.45 -5.77
N SER A 152 13.03 6.58 -4.80
CA SER A 152 12.69 6.85 -3.39
C SER A 152 12.72 8.34 -3.01
N PHE A 153 13.73 9.10 -3.45
CA PHE A 153 14.04 10.43 -2.89
C PHE A 153 14.42 11.50 -3.92
N GLY A 154 14.34 11.18 -5.22
CA GLY A 154 14.77 12.06 -6.29
C GLY A 154 13.90 13.31 -6.33
N LYS A 155 14.53 14.48 -6.43
CA LYS A 155 13.83 15.72 -6.78
C LYS A 155 13.22 15.53 -8.16
N GLU A 156 11.92 15.27 -8.23
CA GLU A 156 11.18 15.31 -9.49
C GLU A 156 11.05 16.78 -9.91
N GLU A 157 11.77 17.16 -10.97
CA GLU A 157 11.56 18.44 -11.61
C GLU A 157 10.21 18.43 -12.32
N VAL A 158 9.28 19.22 -11.78
CA VAL A 158 7.94 19.35 -12.32
C VAL A 158 7.94 20.44 -13.39
N THR A 159 7.52 20.08 -14.60
CA THR A 159 7.40 21.02 -15.72
C THR A 159 5.94 21.25 -16.07
N VAL A 160 5.60 22.46 -16.54
CA VAL A 160 4.23 22.78 -16.98
C VAL A 160 3.72 21.79 -18.04
N PRO A 161 4.49 21.44 -19.10
CA PRO A 161 4.06 20.42 -20.06
C PRO A 161 3.83 19.05 -19.42
N GLY A 162 4.70 18.65 -18.48
CA GLY A 162 4.56 17.39 -17.74
C GLY A 162 3.25 17.34 -16.96
N ILE A 163 2.94 18.38 -16.18
CA ILE A 163 1.67 18.51 -15.46
C ILE A 163 0.49 18.46 -16.44
N SER A 164 0.54 19.20 -17.54
CA SER A 164 -0.55 19.24 -18.52
C SER A 164 -0.85 17.86 -19.10
N ILE A 165 0.18 17.07 -19.43
CA ILE A 165 0.00 15.70 -19.91
C ILE A 165 -0.55 14.80 -18.79
N LEU A 166 -0.02 14.91 -17.55
CA LEU A 166 -0.52 14.14 -16.42
C LEU A 166 -2.00 14.43 -16.13
N LEU A 167 -2.42 15.69 -16.17
CA LEU A 167 -3.81 16.08 -16.04
C LEU A 167 -4.66 15.50 -17.17
N ALA A 168 -4.21 15.60 -18.42
CA ALA A 168 -4.91 15.01 -19.56
C ALA A 168 -5.07 13.49 -19.41
N LEU A 169 -4.02 12.78 -18.95
CA LEU A 169 -4.07 11.35 -18.66
C LEU A 169 -5.02 11.03 -17.50
N GLY A 170 -5.00 11.82 -16.43
CA GLY A 170 -5.86 11.65 -15.26
C GLY A 170 -7.35 11.84 -15.61
N PHE A 171 -7.70 12.90 -16.33
CA PHE A 171 -9.06 13.13 -16.81
C PHE A 171 -9.49 12.06 -17.83
N GLY A 172 -8.64 11.77 -18.82
CA GLY A 172 -8.94 10.80 -19.86
C GLY A 172 -9.15 9.39 -19.30
N SER A 173 -8.29 8.95 -18.38
CA SER A 173 -8.39 7.63 -17.76
C SER A 173 -9.59 7.55 -16.80
N LEU A 174 -9.93 8.62 -16.08
CA LEU A 174 -11.12 8.67 -15.25
C LEU A 174 -12.41 8.61 -16.08
N PHE A 175 -12.47 9.39 -17.16
CA PHE A 175 -13.59 9.35 -18.10
C PHE A 175 -13.77 7.95 -18.69
N LEU A 176 -12.68 7.36 -19.20
CA LEU A 176 -12.71 6.02 -19.79
C LEU A 176 -13.08 4.94 -18.76
N SER A 177 -12.55 5.04 -17.55
CA SER A 177 -12.89 4.14 -16.44
C SER A 177 -14.38 4.18 -16.11
N ASN A 178 -14.95 5.38 -15.94
CA ASN A 178 -16.38 5.55 -15.66
C ASN A 178 -17.24 5.05 -16.84
N LEU A 179 -16.85 5.34 -18.08
CA LEU A 179 -17.55 4.88 -19.28
C LEU A 179 -17.56 3.35 -19.37
N LEU A 180 -16.41 2.70 -19.16
CA LEU A 180 -16.30 1.24 -19.18
C LEU A 180 -17.13 0.59 -18.07
N SER A 181 -17.18 1.17 -16.87
CA SER A 181 -18.03 0.66 -15.79
C SER A 181 -19.53 0.80 -16.07
N GLN A 182 -19.96 1.67 -16.99
CA GLN A 182 -21.35 1.70 -17.45
C GLN A 182 -21.67 0.51 -18.38
N TYR A 183 -20.70 0.10 -19.21
CA TYR A 183 -20.86 -1.02 -20.13
C TYR A 183 -20.61 -2.39 -19.49
N ILE A 184 -19.75 -2.45 -18.47
CA ILE A 184 -19.44 -3.68 -17.70
C ILE A 184 -19.60 -3.37 -16.20
N PRO A 185 -20.83 -3.29 -15.67
CA PRO A 185 -21.08 -2.88 -14.29
C PRO A 185 -20.46 -3.80 -13.23
N GLN A 186 -20.13 -5.03 -13.59
CA GLN A 186 -19.47 -6.00 -12.71
C GLN A 186 -18.03 -5.61 -12.38
N ILE A 187 -17.39 -4.73 -13.18
CA ILE A 187 -16.02 -4.28 -12.94
C ILE A 187 -16.06 -2.86 -12.34
N PRO A 188 -15.67 -2.73 -11.06
CA PRO A 188 -15.50 -1.44 -10.40
C PRO A 188 -14.66 -0.44 -11.19
N SER A 189 -15.13 0.82 -11.26
CA SER A 189 -14.40 1.91 -11.93
C SER A 189 -12.98 2.07 -11.38
N ILE A 190 -12.79 1.90 -10.06
CA ILE A 190 -11.46 1.98 -9.46
C ILE A 190 -10.52 0.91 -10.00
N LEU A 191 -10.98 -0.33 -10.23
CA LEU A 191 -10.18 -1.40 -10.80
C LEU A 191 -9.83 -1.14 -12.26
N THR A 192 -10.79 -0.61 -13.02
CA THR A 192 -10.52 -0.18 -14.40
C THR A 192 -9.47 0.93 -14.42
N LEU A 193 -9.57 1.90 -13.51
CA LEU A 193 -8.63 3.02 -13.41
C LEU A 193 -7.23 2.56 -13.02
N THR A 194 -7.10 1.69 -12.02
CA THR A 194 -5.80 1.13 -11.60
C THR A 194 -5.20 0.27 -12.71
N THR A 195 -6.02 -0.48 -13.45
CA THR A 195 -5.57 -1.28 -14.61
C THR A 195 -5.05 -0.39 -15.73
N LEU A 196 -5.80 0.67 -16.08
CA LEU A 196 -5.37 1.66 -17.07
C LEU A 196 -4.05 2.33 -16.67
N ALA A 197 -3.90 2.71 -15.40
CA ALA A 197 -2.65 3.28 -14.89
C ALA A 197 -1.47 2.31 -15.10
N LEU A 198 -1.63 1.04 -14.74
CA LEU A 198 -0.58 0.03 -14.90
C LEU A 198 -0.21 -0.21 -16.37
N ILE A 199 -1.18 -0.22 -17.27
CA ILE A 199 -0.95 -0.33 -18.72
C ILE A 199 -0.15 0.88 -19.22
N LEU A 200 -0.61 2.09 -18.89
CA LEU A 200 0.05 3.34 -19.29
C LEU A 200 1.46 3.44 -18.71
N ALA A 201 1.69 2.96 -17.49
CA ALA A 201 3.00 2.94 -16.84
C ALA A 201 4.04 2.11 -17.62
N GLN A 202 3.63 1.20 -18.51
CA GLN A 202 4.55 0.41 -19.34
C GLN A 202 4.97 1.13 -20.63
N ILE A 203 4.34 2.26 -20.99
CA ILE A 203 4.63 2.99 -22.22
C ILE A 203 5.86 3.89 -22.03
N PRO A 204 6.91 3.77 -22.86
CA PRO A 204 8.17 4.53 -22.69
C PRO A 204 7.99 6.06 -22.69
N PHE A 205 6.99 6.57 -23.42
CA PHE A 205 6.65 7.99 -23.42
C PHE A 205 6.16 8.44 -22.05
N ILE A 206 5.25 7.68 -21.43
CA ILE A 206 4.67 7.98 -20.11
C ILE A 206 5.75 7.94 -19.02
N GLN A 207 6.67 6.97 -19.10
CA GLN A 207 7.77 6.82 -18.14
C GLN A 207 8.78 7.98 -18.14
N LYS A 208 8.78 8.83 -19.17
CA LYS A 208 9.63 10.03 -19.26
C LYS A 208 8.96 11.27 -18.67
N ILE A 209 7.68 11.20 -18.33
CA ILE A 209 6.93 12.32 -17.76
C ILE A 209 7.26 12.41 -16.27
N ASN A 210 7.84 13.54 -15.85
CA ASN A 210 8.10 13.82 -14.45
C ASN A 210 6.88 14.44 -13.77
N GLY A 211 6.75 14.24 -12.46
CA GLY A 211 5.72 14.89 -11.63
C GLY A 211 4.54 13.99 -11.27
N ALA A 212 4.46 12.76 -11.78
CA ALA A 212 3.38 11.84 -11.41
C ALA A 212 3.36 11.58 -9.89
N ARG A 213 4.53 11.38 -9.28
CA ARG A 213 4.63 11.17 -7.83
C ARG A 213 4.23 12.43 -7.06
N VAL A 214 4.69 13.61 -7.51
CA VAL A 214 4.33 14.90 -6.90
C VAL A 214 2.82 15.13 -6.96
N MET A 215 2.18 14.87 -8.10
CA MET A 215 0.72 14.96 -8.26
C MET A 215 -0.01 13.98 -7.35
N GLY A 216 0.49 12.73 -7.24
CA GLY A 216 -0.04 11.74 -6.32
C GLY A 216 -0.04 12.22 -4.87
N TYR A 217 1.11 12.68 -4.36
CA TYR A 217 1.22 13.21 -2.99
C TYR A 217 0.38 14.47 -2.77
N PHE A 218 0.39 15.41 -3.71
CA PHE A 218 -0.41 16.63 -3.61
C PHE A 218 -1.90 16.31 -3.43
N LEU A 219 -2.43 15.36 -4.23
CA LEU A 219 -3.83 14.97 -4.16
C LEU A 219 -4.18 14.20 -2.88
N VAL A 220 -3.26 13.37 -2.35
CA VAL A 220 -3.41 12.76 -1.00
C VAL A 220 -3.60 13.85 0.03
N LEU A 221 -2.71 14.85 0.04
CA LEU A 221 -2.69 15.89 1.06
C LEU A 221 -3.93 16.76 1.00
N VAL A 222 -4.36 17.13 -0.22
CA VAL A 222 -5.64 17.82 -0.42
C VAL A 222 -6.79 16.96 0.12
N PHE A 223 -6.85 15.68 -0.22
CA PHE A 223 -7.91 14.79 0.24
C PHE A 223 -7.95 14.64 1.78
N LEU A 224 -6.79 14.41 2.41
CA LEU A 224 -6.68 14.31 3.87
C LEU A 224 -7.04 15.62 4.58
N ALA A 225 -6.63 16.76 4.03
CA ALA A 225 -6.99 18.08 4.57
C ALA A 225 -8.52 18.27 4.55
N VAL A 226 -9.18 17.85 3.48
CA VAL A 226 -10.63 17.95 3.35
C VAL A 226 -11.32 17.00 4.34
N ILE A 227 -10.90 15.74 4.47
CA ILE A 227 -11.46 14.84 5.52
C ILE A 227 -11.28 15.41 6.91
N GLY A 228 -10.10 15.95 7.22
CA GLY A 228 -9.84 16.60 8.50
C GLY A 228 -10.83 17.74 8.78
N ALA A 229 -11.19 18.50 7.75
CA ALA A 229 -12.21 19.56 7.87
C ALA A 229 -13.64 19.01 8.05
N PHE A 230 -13.97 17.83 7.50
CA PHE A 230 -15.27 17.18 7.67
C PHE A 230 -15.36 16.24 8.88
N CYS A 231 -14.26 16.03 9.60
CA CYS A 231 -14.22 15.16 10.76
C CYS A 231 -14.92 15.83 11.95
N ASP A 232 -15.96 15.20 12.48
CA ASP A 232 -16.56 15.62 13.74
C ASP A 232 -15.72 15.09 14.91
N PHE A 233 -14.89 15.97 15.48
CA PHE A 233 -14.02 15.64 16.61
C PHE A 233 -14.80 15.19 17.85
N LYS A 234 -16.03 15.70 18.05
CA LYS A 234 -16.87 15.29 19.17
C LYS A 234 -17.34 13.85 18.95
N ALA A 235 -17.87 13.54 17.77
CA ALA A 235 -18.24 12.17 17.40
C ALA A 235 -17.04 11.21 17.47
N LEU A 236 -15.86 11.64 16.99
CA LEU A 236 -14.63 10.83 17.05
C LEU A 236 -14.21 10.53 18.49
N SER A 237 -14.23 11.52 19.38
CA SER A 237 -13.91 11.33 20.79
C SER A 237 -14.89 10.40 21.52
N GLN A 238 -16.15 10.38 21.06
CA GLN A 238 -17.20 9.51 21.59
C GLN A 238 -17.17 8.11 20.96
N SER A 239 -16.47 7.93 19.85
CA SER A 239 -16.29 6.66 19.13
C SER A 239 -15.08 5.85 19.64
N GLY A 240 -14.65 6.08 20.89
CA GLY A 240 -13.48 5.44 21.49
C GLY A 240 -13.52 3.92 21.42
N ASP A 241 -14.71 3.33 21.55
CA ASP A 241 -14.93 1.88 21.44
C ASP A 241 -14.63 1.36 20.03
N VAL A 242 -15.04 2.09 18.98
CA VAL A 242 -14.76 1.74 17.57
C VAL A 242 -13.27 1.86 17.28
N ALA A 243 -12.63 2.95 17.72
CA ALA A 243 -11.18 3.13 17.52
C ALA A 243 -10.37 2.05 18.27
N GLY A 244 -10.78 1.71 19.49
CA GLY A 244 -10.17 0.63 20.27
C GLY A 244 -10.32 -0.74 19.61
N LEU A 245 -11.51 -1.03 19.07
CA LEU A 245 -11.77 -2.27 18.33
C LEU A 245 -10.93 -2.36 17.04
N LEU A 246 -10.85 -1.27 16.27
CA LEU A 246 -9.99 -1.20 15.09
C LEU A 246 -8.52 -1.39 15.47
N LEU A 247 -8.06 -0.76 16.54
CA LEU A 247 -6.69 -0.92 17.04
C LEU A 247 -6.40 -2.39 17.41
N LEU A 248 -7.32 -3.04 18.12
CA LEU A 248 -7.21 -4.46 18.45
C LEU A 248 -7.17 -5.34 17.19
N TRP A 249 -8.09 -5.10 16.25
CA TRP A 249 -8.16 -5.85 14.99
C TRP A 249 -6.86 -5.74 14.21
N VAL A 250 -6.38 -4.52 13.97
CA VAL A 250 -5.14 -4.29 13.21
C VAL A 250 -3.91 -4.82 13.95
N SER A 251 -3.91 -4.77 15.28
CA SER A 251 -2.84 -5.39 16.08
C SER A 251 -2.81 -6.91 15.93
N ILE A 252 -3.98 -7.57 15.94
CA ILE A 252 -4.07 -9.02 15.68
C ILE A 252 -3.56 -9.34 14.28
N LEU A 253 -4.00 -8.57 13.28
CA LEU A 253 -3.56 -8.70 11.89
C LEU A 253 -2.04 -8.64 11.80
N ILE A 254 -1.42 -7.60 12.35
CA ILE A 254 0.02 -7.38 12.17
C ILE A 254 0.86 -8.41 12.93
N ILE A 255 0.38 -8.86 14.09
CA ILE A 255 1.03 -9.94 14.85
C ILE A 255 0.98 -11.24 14.06
N ILE A 256 -0.19 -11.61 13.50
CA ILE A 256 -0.33 -12.83 12.70
C ILE A 256 0.53 -12.74 11.44
N HIS A 257 0.50 -11.60 10.74
CA HIS A 257 1.36 -11.33 9.59
C HIS A 257 2.83 -11.57 9.95
N GLY A 258 3.30 -10.92 11.02
CA GLY A 258 4.67 -11.01 11.51
C GLY A 258 5.08 -12.42 11.90
N VAL A 259 4.27 -13.11 12.71
CA VAL A 259 4.56 -14.47 13.13
C VAL A 259 4.65 -15.40 11.92
N LEU A 260 3.70 -15.33 11.00
CA LEU A 260 3.67 -16.22 9.83
C LEU A 260 4.81 -15.93 8.86
N ILE A 261 5.09 -14.66 8.51
CA ILE A 261 6.13 -14.35 7.53
C ILE A 261 7.53 -14.71 8.06
N PHE A 262 7.81 -14.45 9.34
CA PHE A 262 9.08 -14.84 9.96
C PHE A 262 9.19 -16.35 10.16
N PHE A 263 8.08 -17.02 10.48
CA PHE A 263 8.04 -18.48 10.55
C PHE A 263 8.33 -19.12 9.19
N ILE A 264 7.60 -18.73 8.14
CA ILE A 264 7.78 -19.22 6.77
C ILE A 264 9.20 -18.95 6.28
N GLY A 265 9.68 -17.71 6.40
CA GLY A 265 11.05 -17.36 6.01
C GLY A 265 12.09 -18.16 6.78
N GLY A 266 11.86 -18.39 8.07
CA GLY A 266 12.69 -19.24 8.92
C GLY A 266 12.73 -20.71 8.47
N LEU A 267 11.60 -21.29 8.05
CA LEU A 267 11.56 -22.65 7.51
C LEU A 267 12.42 -22.79 6.24
N PHE A 268 12.35 -21.79 5.35
CA PHE A 268 13.15 -21.74 4.12
C PHE A 268 14.58 -21.24 4.32
N LYS A 269 15.02 -21.09 5.59
CA LYS A 269 16.35 -20.59 5.98
C LYS A 269 16.72 -19.28 5.28
N GLN A 270 15.73 -18.42 5.04
CA GLN A 270 15.95 -17.10 4.48
C GLN A 270 16.64 -16.20 5.52
N ASP A 271 17.31 -15.19 4.99
CA ASP A 271 17.95 -14.15 5.77
C ASP A 271 16.91 -13.31 6.52
N TRP A 272 17.13 -13.07 7.82
CA TRP A 272 16.21 -12.28 8.65
C TRP A 272 16.05 -10.85 8.15
N ASP A 273 17.12 -10.24 7.62
CA ASP A 273 17.04 -8.90 7.06
C ASP A 273 16.13 -8.89 5.82
N LEU A 274 16.27 -9.89 4.95
CA LEU A 274 15.45 -10.03 3.74
C LEU A 274 13.97 -10.22 4.08
N ILE A 275 13.67 -11.10 5.05
CA ILE A 275 12.30 -11.31 5.53
C ILE A 275 11.71 -10.01 6.07
N SER A 276 12.50 -9.26 6.84
CA SER A 276 12.07 -7.99 7.41
C SER A 276 11.80 -6.93 6.35
N ILE A 277 12.68 -6.81 5.36
CA ILE A 277 12.50 -5.88 4.23
C ILE A 277 11.29 -6.26 3.39
N ALA A 278 11.06 -7.56 3.15
CA ALA A 278 9.87 -8.05 2.45
C ALA A 278 8.59 -7.74 3.25
N SER A 279 8.58 -7.99 4.57
CA SER A 279 7.47 -7.59 5.43
C SER A 279 7.25 -6.08 5.40
N ASN A 280 8.32 -5.30 5.36
CA ASN A 280 8.23 -3.85 5.32
C ASN A 280 7.72 -3.34 3.96
N ALA A 281 8.02 -4.05 2.88
CA ALA A 281 7.47 -3.79 1.56
C ALA A 281 5.94 -4.02 1.51
N ASN A 282 5.42 -4.99 2.25
CA ASN A 282 3.97 -5.20 2.42
C ASN A 282 3.33 -4.09 3.26
N VAL A 283 3.88 -3.82 4.45
CA VAL A 283 3.24 -2.99 5.48
C VAL A 283 3.51 -1.50 5.29
N GLY A 284 4.78 -1.13 5.09
CA GLY A 284 5.20 0.26 5.01
C GLY A 284 5.31 0.79 3.57
N GLY A 285 5.32 -0.08 2.55
CA GLY A 285 5.38 0.30 1.15
C GLY A 285 6.77 0.74 0.65
N THR A 286 6.78 1.39 -0.52
CA THR A 286 7.96 1.60 -1.37
C THR A 286 9.11 2.35 -0.69
N ALA A 287 8.82 3.50 -0.09
CA ALA A 287 9.86 4.33 0.52
C ALA A 287 10.45 3.67 1.77
N THR A 288 9.61 3.11 2.63
CA THR A 288 10.05 2.54 3.91
C THR A 288 10.80 1.22 3.71
N ALA A 289 10.46 0.41 2.70
CA ALA A 289 11.20 -0.82 2.38
C ALA A 289 12.66 -0.52 2.00
N ALA A 290 12.90 0.51 1.17
CA ALA A 290 14.24 0.95 0.84
C ALA A 290 14.99 1.49 2.08
N VAL A 291 14.32 2.29 2.91
CA VAL A 291 14.91 2.81 4.16
C VAL A 291 15.23 1.68 5.14
N CYS A 292 14.37 0.66 5.24
CA CYS A 292 14.58 -0.52 6.08
C CYS A 292 15.83 -1.27 5.64
N ALA A 293 15.98 -1.52 4.33
CA ALA A 293 17.18 -2.15 3.77
C ALA A 293 18.45 -1.35 4.08
N ALA A 294 18.43 -0.03 3.85
CA ALA A 294 19.56 0.85 4.17
C ALA A 294 19.91 0.82 5.66
N SER A 295 18.89 0.86 6.53
CA SER A 295 19.04 0.88 8.00
C SER A 295 19.61 -0.43 8.56
N LEU A 296 19.30 -1.57 7.91
CA LEU A 296 19.86 -2.87 8.24
C LEU A 296 21.27 -3.09 7.65
N GLY A 297 21.84 -2.09 6.97
CA GLY A 297 23.13 -2.20 6.28
C GLY A 297 23.08 -3.07 5.03
N ARG A 298 21.89 -3.29 4.47
CA ARG A 298 21.60 -4.15 3.32
C ARG A 298 21.30 -3.32 2.07
N LYS A 299 22.30 -2.54 1.64
CA LYS A 299 22.22 -1.74 0.40
C LYS A 299 21.87 -2.60 -0.82
N ASP A 300 22.33 -3.85 -0.80
CA ASP A 300 22.04 -4.83 -1.83
C ASP A 300 20.54 -5.20 -1.95
N LEU A 301 19.74 -4.88 -0.93
CA LEU A 301 18.29 -5.13 -0.89
C LEU A 301 17.44 -3.85 -1.00
N GLU A 302 18.02 -2.66 -1.14
CA GLU A 302 17.27 -1.40 -1.29
C GLU A 302 16.38 -1.42 -2.54
N LEU A 303 16.99 -1.66 -3.72
CA LEU A 303 16.25 -1.76 -4.98
C LEU A 303 15.29 -2.96 -4.96
N PRO A 304 15.68 -4.16 -4.49
CA PRO A 304 14.73 -5.26 -4.32
C PRO A 304 13.50 -4.98 -3.47
N GLY A 305 13.70 -4.41 -2.27
CA GLY A 305 12.59 -4.09 -1.36
C GLY A 305 11.65 -3.05 -1.96
N LEU A 306 12.22 -2.02 -2.59
CA LEU A 306 11.48 -1.00 -3.32
C LEU A 306 10.59 -1.59 -4.42
N LEU A 307 11.15 -2.49 -5.23
CA LEU A 307 10.45 -3.10 -6.35
C LEU A 307 9.37 -4.07 -5.87
N ALA A 308 9.65 -4.87 -4.84
CA ALA A 308 8.66 -5.73 -4.21
C ALA A 308 7.46 -4.91 -3.70
N ALA A 309 7.70 -3.79 -3.01
CA ALA A 309 6.65 -2.90 -2.58
C ALA A 309 5.84 -2.29 -3.74
N SER A 310 6.47 -2.04 -4.89
CA SER A 310 5.75 -1.58 -6.09
C SER A 310 4.78 -2.62 -6.65
N VAL A 311 5.07 -3.93 -6.47
CA VAL A 311 4.10 -5.01 -6.75
C VAL A 311 2.90 -4.89 -5.82
N GLY A 312 3.16 -4.60 -4.54
CA GLY A 312 2.11 -4.31 -3.56
C GLY A 312 1.20 -3.18 -3.99
N ASN A 313 1.77 -2.04 -4.40
CA ASN A 313 1.00 -0.91 -4.90
C ASN A 313 0.07 -1.34 -6.06
N ALA A 314 0.58 -2.17 -6.98
CA ALA A 314 -0.18 -2.68 -8.12
C ALA A 314 -1.28 -3.69 -7.74
N ALA A 315 -1.02 -4.58 -6.78
CA ALA A 315 -1.91 -5.70 -6.46
C ALA A 315 -2.86 -5.44 -5.27
N GLY A 316 -2.53 -4.51 -4.38
CA GLY A 316 -3.22 -4.33 -3.09
C GLY A 316 -4.70 -3.97 -3.23
N THR A 317 -5.07 -3.11 -4.19
CA THR A 317 -6.47 -2.75 -4.44
C THR A 317 -7.30 -3.98 -4.86
N TYR A 318 -6.74 -4.84 -5.70
CA TYR A 318 -7.40 -6.06 -6.16
C TYR A 318 -7.58 -7.05 -5.01
N LEU A 319 -6.54 -7.27 -4.20
CA LEU A 319 -6.61 -8.14 -3.02
C LEU A 319 -7.58 -7.59 -1.97
N GLY A 320 -7.61 -6.28 -1.77
CA GLY A 320 -8.54 -5.64 -0.84
C GLY A 320 -10.00 -5.79 -1.27
N ILE A 321 -10.31 -5.55 -2.55
CA ILE A 321 -11.66 -5.79 -3.09
C ILE A 321 -12.02 -7.27 -3.02
N MET A 322 -11.08 -8.17 -3.33
CA MET A 322 -11.29 -9.62 -3.21
C MET A 322 -11.69 -10.01 -1.77
N VAL A 323 -10.94 -9.56 -0.75
CA VAL A 323 -11.27 -9.87 0.65
C VAL A 323 -12.60 -9.26 1.08
N ALA A 324 -12.88 -8.03 0.65
CA ALA A 324 -14.15 -7.39 0.96
C ALA A 324 -15.35 -8.15 0.36
N GLU A 325 -15.26 -8.60 -0.89
CA GLU A 325 -16.33 -9.41 -1.50
C GLU A 325 -16.41 -10.84 -0.93
N LEU A 326 -15.32 -11.40 -0.40
CA LEU A 326 -15.34 -12.70 0.28
C LEU A 326 -16.08 -12.67 1.63
N LEU A 327 -16.11 -11.51 2.30
CA LEU A 327 -16.70 -11.32 3.63
C LEU A 327 -18.12 -10.71 3.60
N LYS A 328 -18.57 -10.28 2.44
CA LYS A 328 -19.84 -9.58 2.23
C LYS A 328 -20.99 -10.56 2.05
#